data_AF-A0A9Q4KVT7-F1
#
_entry.id   AF-A0A9Q4KVT7-F1
#
_cell.length_a   1.000
_cell.length_b   1.000
_cell.length_c   1.000
_cell.angle_alpha   90.00
_cell.angle_beta   90.00
_cell.angle_gamma   90.00
#
_symmetry.space_group_name_H-M   'P 1'
#
loop_
_entity.id
_entity.type
_entity.pdbx_description
1 polymer ?
#
loop_
_entity_poly.entity_id
_entity_poly.type
_entity_poly.pdbx_seq_one_letter_code
_entity_poly.pdbx_strand_id
1 'polypeptide(L)'
;MPIMLAAGVAVAVIVAMAVTQIWQENPQNNADGDTRDEISWQLLQKTYLEQECREKYIGQLDEIEACFDRIDEEQRLNPPAKPNP
;
A
#
# COMPACT_ATOMS: atom_id res chain seq x y z
N MET A 1 -43.85 -10.73 -26.13
CA MET A 1 -42.54 -10.41 -26.73
C MET A 1 -41.95 -9.02 -26.37
N PRO A 2 -42.66 -8.00 -25.85
CA PRO A 2 -42.02 -6.73 -25.47
C PRO A 2 -41.26 -6.79 -24.14
N ILE A 3 -41.63 -7.72 -23.24
CA ILE A 3 -41.06 -7.85 -21.89
C ILE A 3 -39.60 -8.32 -21.94
N MET A 4 -39.24 -9.21 -22.87
CA MET A 4 -37.85 -9.69 -23.06
C MET A 4 -36.89 -8.58 -23.48
N LEU A 5 -37.34 -7.68 -24.37
CA LEU A 5 -36.58 -6.51 -24.80
C LEU A 5 -36.42 -5.49 -23.66
N ALA A 6 -37.48 -5.22 -22.92
CA ALA A 6 -37.46 -4.31 -21.78
C ALA A 6 -36.53 -4.80 -20.65
N ALA A 7 -36.54 -6.10 -20.36
CA ALA A 7 -35.64 -6.70 -19.37
C ALA A 7 -34.16 -6.59 -19.79
N GLY A 8 -33.85 -6.82 -21.08
CA GLY A 8 -32.49 -6.68 -21.59
C GLY A 8 -31.94 -5.25 -21.49
N VAL A 9 -32.76 -4.25 -21.81
CA VAL A 9 -32.37 -2.83 -21.72
C VAL A 9 -32.18 -2.40 -20.26
N ALA A 10 -33.04 -2.86 -19.35
CA ALA A 10 -32.91 -2.53 -17.92
C ALA A 10 -31.59 -3.05 -17.33
N VAL A 11 -31.17 -4.26 -17.68
CA VAL A 11 -29.89 -4.84 -17.21
C VAL A 11 -28.70 -4.04 -17.76
N ALA A 12 -28.74 -3.64 -19.03
CA ALA A 12 -27.66 -2.86 -19.64
C ALA A 12 -27.46 -1.49 -18.96
N VAL A 13 -28.56 -0.82 -18.57
CA VAL A 13 -28.50 0.47 -17.87
C VAL A 13 -27.93 0.33 -16.46
N ILE A 14 -28.31 -0.71 -15.72
CA ILE A 14 -27.79 -0.97 -14.36
C ILE A 14 -26.29 -1.26 -14.42
N VAL A 15 -25.85 -2.07 -15.38
CA VAL A 15 -24.41 -2.36 -15.58
C VAL A 15 -23.65 -1.11 -15.98
N ALA A 16 -24.19 -0.28 -16.87
CA ALA A 16 -23.55 0.98 -17.27
C ALA A 16 -23.39 1.95 -16.08
N MET A 17 -24.42 2.07 -15.22
CA MET A 17 -24.35 2.90 -14.00
C MET A 17 -23.38 2.33 -12.97
N ALA A 18 -23.32 1.01 -12.78
CA ALA A 18 -22.36 0.39 -11.89
C ALA A 18 -20.91 0.60 -12.36
N VAL A 19 -20.66 0.49 -13.67
CA VAL A 19 -19.35 0.75 -14.26
C VAL A 19 -18.96 2.22 -14.13
N THR A 20 -19.88 3.16 -14.34
CA THR A 20 -19.55 4.58 -14.16
C THR A 20 -19.27 4.93 -12.70
N GLN A 21 -19.97 4.32 -11.73
CA GLN A 21 -19.68 4.56 -10.31
C GLN A 21 -18.30 4.04 -9.90
N ILE A 22 -17.87 2.86 -10.38
CA ILE A 22 -16.51 2.33 -10.14
C ILE A 22 -15.42 3.28 -10.67
N TRP A 23 -15.69 3.99 -11.77
CA TRP A 23 -14.76 4.96 -12.36
C TRP A 23 -14.87 6.38 -11.77
N GLN A 24 -15.94 6.68 -11.03
CA GLN A 24 -16.22 8.02 -10.48
C GLN A 24 -15.77 8.18 -9.01
N GLU A 25 -15.16 7.16 -8.40
CA GLU A 25 -14.58 7.24 -7.05
C GLU A 25 -13.18 7.88 -7.02
N ASN A 26 -12.70 8.49 -8.12
CA ASN A 26 -11.39 9.13 -8.09
C ASN A 26 -11.20 10.49 -8.79
N PRO A 27 -12.14 11.45 -8.70
CA PRO A 27 -11.77 12.84 -8.74
C PRO A 27 -11.50 13.32 -7.31
N GLN A 28 -10.26 13.72 -7.03
CA GLN A 28 -9.90 14.70 -5.99
C GLN A 28 -9.46 14.15 -4.61
N ASN A 29 -8.28 13.49 -4.51
CA ASN A 29 -7.39 13.62 -3.32
C ASN A 29 -5.93 13.07 -3.39
N ASN A 30 -5.41 12.58 -4.52
CA ASN A 30 -4.17 11.75 -4.53
C ASN A 30 -2.83 12.49 -4.70
N ALA A 31 -2.72 13.76 -4.31
CA ALA A 31 -1.39 14.41 -4.30
C ALA A 31 -0.71 14.36 -2.92
N ASP A 32 -1.50 14.17 -1.85
CA ASP A 32 -1.02 14.22 -0.46
C ASP A 32 -0.96 12.81 0.20
N GLY A 33 -1.85 11.90 -0.23
CA GLY A 33 -1.90 10.52 0.28
C GLY A 33 -0.74 9.65 -0.18
N ASP A 34 -0.34 9.74 -1.45
CA ASP A 34 0.67 8.87 -2.07
C ASP A 34 2.03 8.99 -1.35
N THR A 35 2.47 10.23 -1.10
CA THR A 35 3.71 10.52 -0.36
C THR A 35 3.66 10.03 1.09
N ARG A 36 2.53 10.25 1.78
CA ARG A 36 2.37 9.86 3.19
C ARG A 36 2.31 8.33 3.36
N ASP A 37 1.62 7.66 2.45
CA ASP A 37 1.53 6.21 2.43
C ASP A 37 2.89 5.58 2.12
N GLU A 38 3.65 6.13 1.17
CA GLU A 38 5.00 5.66 0.85
C GLU A 38 5.97 5.82 2.04
N ILE A 39 5.89 6.94 2.77
CA ILE A 39 6.66 7.17 4.01
C ILE A 39 6.25 6.17 5.10
N SER A 40 4.94 5.91 5.24
CA SER A 40 4.44 4.93 6.21
C SER A 40 4.88 3.51 5.88
N TRP A 41 4.91 3.14 4.59
CA TRP A 41 5.41 1.84 4.13
C TRP A 41 6.92 1.69 4.39
N GLN A 42 7.71 2.75 4.21
CA GLN A 42 9.15 2.73 4.50
C GLN A 42 9.45 2.65 6.01
N LEU A 43 8.66 3.31 6.85
CA LEU A 43 8.73 3.18 8.32
C LEU A 43 8.35 1.75 8.77
N LEU A 44 7.28 1.20 8.20
CA LEU A 44 6.85 -0.18 8.44
C LEU A 44 7.92 -1.18 8.02
N GLN A 45 8.63 -0.93 6.92
CA GLN A 45 9.66 -1.81 6.40
C GLN A 45 10.81 -2.01 7.38
N LYS A 46 11.31 -0.93 8.02
CA LYS A 46 12.34 -1.06 9.06
C LYS A 46 11.85 -1.93 10.22
N THR A 47 10.66 -1.64 10.74
CA THR A 47 10.11 -2.42 11.87
C THR A 47 9.89 -3.89 11.55
N TYR A 48 9.50 -4.20 10.31
CA TYR A 48 9.33 -5.58 9.85
C TYR A 48 10.67 -6.31 9.76
N LEU A 49 11.68 -5.70 9.15
CA LEU A 49 13.03 -6.25 9.05
C LEU A 49 13.65 -6.48 10.44
N GLU A 50 13.41 -5.56 11.38
CA GLU A 50 13.86 -5.72 12.76
C GLU A 50 13.16 -6.88 13.48
N GLN A 51 11.86 -7.09 13.23
CA GLN A 51 11.16 -8.25 13.74
C GLN A 51 11.70 -9.54 13.14
N GLU A 52 11.95 -9.58 11.83
CA GLU A 52 12.54 -10.74 11.15
C GLU A 52 13.91 -11.09 11.73
N CYS A 53 14.78 -10.10 11.96
CA CYS A 53 16.08 -10.32 12.62
C CYS A 53 15.91 -10.93 14.03
N ARG A 54 14.95 -10.42 14.81
CA ARG A 54 14.64 -10.95 16.14
C ARG A 54 14.18 -12.39 16.05
N GLU A 55 13.24 -12.70 15.17
CA GLU A 55 12.70 -14.06 15.02
C GLU A 55 13.75 -15.05 14.50
N LYS A 56 14.57 -14.62 13.54
CA LYS A 56 15.59 -15.47 12.90
C LYS A 56 16.76 -15.78 13.82
N TYR A 57 17.16 -14.83 14.65
CA TYR A 57 18.33 -14.94 15.54
C TYR A 57 17.93 -15.01 17.03
N ILE A 58 16.72 -15.50 17.34
CA ILE A 58 16.26 -15.70 18.73
C ILE A 58 17.34 -16.42 19.55
N GLY A 59 17.73 -15.80 20.66
CA GLY A 59 18.75 -16.35 21.58
C GLY A 59 20.21 -16.11 21.16
N GLN A 60 20.47 -15.48 20.02
CA GLN A 60 21.82 -15.13 19.53
C GLN A 60 21.95 -13.61 19.43
N LEU A 61 22.26 -12.95 20.56
CA LEU A 61 22.31 -11.48 20.65
C LEU A 61 23.29 -10.86 19.65
N ASP A 62 24.47 -11.44 19.47
CA ASP A 62 25.51 -10.90 18.58
C ASP A 62 25.05 -10.89 17.11
N GLU A 63 24.30 -11.92 16.68
CA GLU A 63 23.77 -11.97 15.32
C GLU A 63 22.55 -11.05 15.13
N ILE A 64 21.75 -10.84 16.18
CA ILE A 64 20.67 -9.83 16.18
C ILE A 64 21.26 -8.43 15.98
N GLU A 65 22.31 -8.09 16.74
CA GLU A 65 22.96 -6.78 16.66
C GLU A 65 23.56 -6.52 15.28
N ALA A 66 24.31 -7.49 14.73
CA ALA A 66 24.83 -7.41 13.37
C ALA A 66 23.72 -7.30 12.29
N CYS A 67 22.55 -7.90 12.54
CA CYS A 67 21.40 -7.80 11.64
C CYS A 67 20.78 -6.41 11.66
N PHE A 68 20.65 -5.79 12.84
CA PHE A 68 20.17 -4.41 12.98
C PHE A 68 21.15 -3.41 12.39
N ASP A 69 22.46 -3.57 12.63
CA ASP A 69 23.48 -2.69 12.05
C ASP A 69 23.42 -2.66 10.53
N ARG A 70 23.18 -3.81 9.89
CA ARG A 70 23.00 -3.89 8.44
C ARG A 70 21.73 -3.17 7.99
N ILE A 71 20.62 -3.32 8.71
CA ILE A 71 19.36 -2.61 8.39
C ILE A 71 19.55 -1.10 8.48
N ASP A 72 20.25 -0.64 9.52
CA ASP A 72 20.54 0.79 9.71
C ASP A 72 21.48 1.34 8.64
N GLU A 73 22.49 0.59 8.20
CA GLU A 73 23.36 1.00 7.10
C GLU A 73 22.62 1.07 5.77
N GLU A 74 21.73 0.11 5.47
CA GLU A 74 20.87 0.15 4.28
C GLU A 74 19.89 1.34 4.31
N GLN A 75 19.31 1.64 5.47
CA GLN A 75 18.46 2.82 5.69
C GLN A 75 19.27 4.13 5.60
N ARG A 76 20.55 4.14 5.97
CA ARG A 76 21.44 5.29 5.82
C ARG A 76 21.76 5.57 4.36
N LEU A 77 21.94 4.52 3.56
CA LEU A 77 22.20 4.60 2.12
C LEU A 77 20.94 4.99 1.34
N ASN A 78 19.76 4.57 1.81
CA ASN A 78 18.47 4.89 1.21
C ASN A 78 17.48 5.44 2.25
N PRO A 79 17.69 6.68 2.72
CA PRO A 79 16.84 7.25 3.76
C PRO A 79 15.42 7.45 3.24
N PRO A 80 14.41 7.28 4.11
CA PRO A 80 13.04 7.48 3.69
C PRO A 80 12.85 8.90 3.16
N ALA A 81 12.22 9.01 2.00
CA ALA A 81 11.99 10.29 1.34
C ALA A 81 11.26 11.21 2.32
N LYS A 82 11.88 12.34 2.69
CA LYS A 82 11.22 13.29 3.58
C LYS A 82 9.93 13.76 2.92
N PRO A 83 8.81 13.85 3.64
CA PRO A 83 7.64 14.52 3.11
C PRO A 83 8.08 15.94 2.78
N ASN A 84 7.86 16.37 1.54
CA ASN A 84 8.03 17.77 1.19
C ASN A 84 7.06 18.58 2.07
N PRO A 85 7.53 19.64 2.75
CA PRO A 85 6.68 20.47 3.61
C PRO A 85 5.64 21.26 2.83
#